data_AF-A0A431E9L2-F1
#
_entry.id   AF-A0A431E9L2-F1
#
_cell.length_a   1.000
_cell.length_b   1.000
_cell.length_c   1.000
_cell.angle_alpha   90.00
_cell.angle_beta   90.00
_cell.angle_gamma   90.00
#
_symmetry.space_group_name_H-M   'P 1'
#
loop_
_entity.id
_entity.type
_entity.pdbx_description
1 polymer ?
#
loop_
_entity_poly.entity_id
_entity_poly.type
_entity_poly.pdbx_seq_one_letter_code
_entity_poly.pdbx_strand_id
1 'polypeptide(L)'
;MKNYYISEGVKALFSIYFKDQTEENFIKALNEFAKESQINSQEIKDKSFREFKEAISKLPTIDLLNTRFDKLENSVDKLEYSVGAKLDKLEYSVGAKLDKLEDSVDKLEYSIGAKLDKLEYSIGAKLDKPEDSVCAKLYKLENKLDSFKREVRTYVIILATLMFILQPTIFDLILSIFKSFLRQ
;
A
#
# COMPACT_ATOMS: atom_id res chain seq x y z
N MET A 1 56.57 -39.72 45.55
CA MET A 1 56.84 -41.09 45.06
C MET A 1 55.94 -41.34 43.87
N LYS A 2 56.48 -41.77 42.71
CA LYS A 2 55.66 -42.12 41.53
C LYS A 2 54.92 -43.43 41.82
N ASN A 3 53.60 -43.41 41.75
CA ASN A 3 52.78 -44.61 41.91
C ASN A 3 52.86 -45.40 40.59
N TYR A 4 53.83 -46.30 40.46
CA TYR A 4 53.97 -47.16 39.30
C TYR A 4 52.83 -48.18 39.33
N TYR A 5 51.90 -48.08 38.36
CA TYR A 5 50.84 -49.06 38.20
C TYR A 5 51.45 -50.33 37.58
N ILE A 6 51.75 -51.31 38.43
CA ILE A 6 52.18 -52.64 38.00
C ILE A 6 50.92 -53.41 37.63
N SER A 7 50.82 -53.89 36.38
CA SER A 7 49.66 -54.67 35.96
C SER A 7 49.53 -55.94 36.78
N GLU A 8 48.30 -56.42 36.95
CA GLU A 8 48.02 -57.59 37.77
C GLU A 8 48.73 -58.85 37.26
N GLY A 9 48.93 -58.97 35.94
CA GLY A 9 49.77 -60.01 35.35
C GLY A 9 51.26 -59.88 35.69
N VAL A 10 51.80 -58.65 35.73
CA VAL A 10 53.20 -58.44 36.18
C VAL A 10 53.34 -58.71 37.68
N LYS A 11 52.35 -58.36 38.51
CA LYS A 11 52.32 -58.74 39.94
C LYS A 11 52.28 -60.26 40.12
N ALA A 12 51.52 -60.97 39.30
CA ALA A 12 51.43 -62.43 39.32
C ALA A 12 52.77 -63.09 38.96
N LEU A 13 53.48 -62.59 37.94
CA LEU A 13 54.83 -63.06 37.56
C LEU A 13 55.82 -62.96 38.71
N PHE A 14 55.87 -61.81 39.39
CA PHE A 14 56.74 -61.63 40.56
C PHE A 14 56.37 -62.56 41.71
N SER A 15 55.07 -62.76 41.98
CA SER A 15 54.60 -63.64 43.06
C SER A 15 55.00 -65.11 42.86
N ILE A 16 55.00 -65.61 41.62
CA ILE A 16 55.42 -66.99 41.27
C ILE A 16 56.93 -67.17 41.46
N TYR A 17 57.74 -66.18 41.06
CA TYR A 17 59.20 -66.20 41.23
C TYR A 17 59.61 -66.31 42.71
N PHE A 18 58.91 -65.57 43.59
CA PHE A 18 59.22 -65.56 45.03
C PHE A 18 58.71 -66.79 45.80
N LYS A 19 57.70 -67.51 45.29
CA LYS A 19 57.10 -68.66 46.01
C LYS A 19 57.78 -70.00 45.74
N ASP A 20 58.14 -70.31 44.50
CA ASP A 20 58.53 -71.68 44.10
C ASP A 20 60.03 -71.83 43.75
N GLN A 21 60.80 -70.73 43.71
CA GLN A 21 62.27 -70.67 43.49
C GLN A 21 62.83 -71.47 42.29
N THR A 22 62.04 -71.75 41.25
CA THR A 22 62.56 -72.38 40.02
C THR A 22 62.43 -71.46 38.81
N GLU A 23 63.49 -71.41 38.02
CA GLU A 23 63.54 -70.64 36.77
C GLU A 23 62.50 -71.13 35.76
N GLU A 24 62.22 -72.44 35.75
CA GLU A 24 61.20 -73.06 34.87
C GLU A 24 59.78 -72.53 35.12
N ASN A 25 59.36 -72.40 36.38
CA ASN A 25 58.01 -71.91 36.71
C ASN A 25 57.84 -70.44 36.30
N PHE A 26 58.89 -69.63 36.44
CA PHE A 26 58.89 -68.24 36.01
C PHE A 26 58.85 -68.10 34.48
N ILE A 27 59.64 -68.89 33.75
CA ILE A 27 59.61 -68.93 32.26
C ILE A 27 58.22 -69.35 31.76
N LYS A 28 57.59 -70.32 32.41
CA LYS A 28 56.22 -70.77 32.06
C LYS A 28 55.20 -69.66 32.27
N ALA A 29 55.23 -68.99 33.42
CA ALA A 29 54.35 -67.89 33.74
C ALA A 29 54.55 -66.70 32.78
N LEU A 30 55.79 -66.39 32.40
CA LEU A 30 56.11 -65.38 31.38
C LEU A 30 55.51 -65.71 30.01
N ASN A 31 55.61 -66.96 29.58
CA ASN A 31 55.01 -67.42 28.32
C ASN A 31 53.47 -67.36 28.35
N GLU A 32 52.83 -67.68 29.48
CA GLU A 32 51.39 -67.51 29.67
C GLU A 32 50.99 -66.04 29.65
N PHE A 33 51.68 -65.18 30.40
CA PHE A 33 51.42 -63.74 30.41
C PHE A 33 51.59 -63.09 29.03
N ALA A 34 52.59 -63.51 28.25
CA ALA A 34 52.79 -63.05 26.88
C ALA A 34 51.63 -63.48 25.97
N LYS A 35 51.16 -64.73 26.08
CA LYS A 35 49.99 -65.22 25.34
C LYS A 35 48.72 -64.47 25.75
N GLU A 36 48.47 -64.30 27.04
CA GLU A 36 47.30 -63.57 27.55
C GLU A 36 47.31 -62.10 27.12
N SER A 37 48.46 -61.43 27.19
CA SER A 37 48.60 -60.04 26.73
C SER A 37 48.32 -59.90 25.24
N GLN A 38 48.76 -60.87 24.44
CA GLN A 38 48.47 -60.91 23.01
C GLN A 38 46.98 -61.17 22.74
N ILE A 39 46.36 -62.11 23.46
CA ILE A 39 44.92 -62.42 23.37
C ILE A 39 44.08 -61.20 23.75
N ASN A 40 44.37 -60.58 24.91
CA ASN A 40 43.64 -59.41 25.39
C ASN A 40 43.77 -58.21 24.44
N SER A 41 44.97 -57.98 23.87
CA SER A 41 45.13 -56.94 22.86
C SER A 41 44.28 -57.20 21.61
N GLN A 42 44.11 -58.47 21.21
CA GLN A 42 43.30 -58.83 20.06
C GLN A 42 41.80 -58.68 20.37
N GLU A 43 41.36 -59.10 21.54
CA GLU A 43 39.98 -58.97 22.00
C GLU A 43 39.53 -57.50 22.06
N ILE A 44 40.39 -56.61 22.57
CA ILE A 44 40.14 -55.16 22.58
C ILE A 44 39.96 -54.63 21.16
N LYS A 45 40.83 -55.00 20.21
CA LYS A 45 40.71 -54.59 18.80
C LYS A 45 39.41 -55.08 18.18
N ASP A 46 39.05 -56.34 18.41
CA ASP A 46 37.84 -56.94 17.85
C ASP A 46 36.57 -56.29 18.40
N LYS A 47 36.56 -55.95 19.70
CA LYS A 47 35.47 -55.22 20.33
C LYS A 47 35.32 -53.81 19.75
N SER A 48 36.41 -53.04 19.67
CA SER A 48 36.37 -51.69 19.08
C SER A 48 35.98 -51.71 17.61
N PHE A 49 36.44 -52.68 16.84
CA PHE A 49 36.08 -52.83 15.43
C PHE A 49 34.59 -53.17 15.26
N ARG A 50 34.04 -54.01 16.15
CA ARG A 50 32.60 -54.35 16.17
C ARG A 50 31.74 -53.13 16.48
N GLU A 51 32.09 -52.36 17.51
CA GLU A 51 31.39 -51.13 17.89
C GLU A 51 31.43 -50.09 16.76
N PHE A 52 32.61 -49.91 16.14
CA PHE A 52 32.77 -49.02 14.99
C PHE A 52 31.91 -49.46 13.80
N LYS A 53 31.93 -50.76 13.46
CA LYS A 53 31.11 -51.30 12.37
C LYS A 53 29.61 -51.11 12.64
N GLU A 54 29.17 -51.30 13.87
CA GLU A 54 27.79 -51.06 14.27
C GLU A 54 27.42 -49.58 14.13
N ALA A 55 28.29 -48.66 14.57
CA ALA A 55 28.07 -47.22 14.40
C ALA A 55 27.95 -46.81 12.92
N ILE A 56 28.84 -47.34 12.06
CA ILE A 56 28.79 -47.11 10.61
C ILE A 56 27.50 -47.69 10.00
N SER A 57 27.02 -48.84 10.47
CA SER A 57 25.78 -49.45 9.96
C SER A 57 24.50 -48.65 10.27
N LYS A 58 24.54 -47.78 11.29
CA LYS A 58 23.43 -46.89 11.66
C LYS A 58 23.42 -45.60 10.85
N LEU A 59 24.50 -45.27 10.14
CA LEU A 59 24.54 -44.10 9.29
C LEU A 59 23.64 -44.30 8.06
N PRO A 60 22.90 -43.27 7.63
CA PRO A 60 22.15 -43.34 6.38
C PRO A 60 23.10 -43.58 5.22
N THR A 61 22.68 -44.44 4.30
CA THR A 61 23.44 -44.69 3.07
C THR A 61 23.41 -43.46 2.17
N ILE A 62 24.43 -43.34 1.34
CA ILE A 62 24.51 -42.30 0.31
C ILE A 62 23.28 -42.37 -0.62
N ASP A 63 22.83 -43.58 -0.97
CA ASP A 63 21.63 -43.79 -1.80
C ASP A 63 20.35 -43.24 -1.16
N LEU A 64 20.19 -43.41 0.17
CA LEU A 64 19.05 -42.85 0.89
C LEU A 64 19.11 -41.31 0.89
N LEU A 65 20.30 -40.72 1.03
CA LEU A 65 20.48 -39.28 0.96
C LEU A 65 20.18 -38.75 -0.44
N ASN A 66 20.70 -39.38 -1.50
CA ASN A 66 20.42 -39.01 -2.89
C ASN A 66 18.92 -39.06 -3.18
N THR A 67 18.24 -40.15 -2.78
CA THR A 67 16.78 -40.26 -2.94
C THR A 67 16.02 -39.13 -2.23
N ARG A 68 16.51 -38.67 -1.08
CA ARG A 68 15.92 -37.53 -0.36
C ARG A 68 16.19 -36.21 -1.08
N PHE A 69 17.39 -36.02 -1.63
CA PHE A 69 17.73 -34.87 -2.44
C PHE A 69 16.88 -34.79 -3.71
N ASP A 70 16.75 -35.89 -4.47
CA ASP A 70 15.92 -35.93 -5.67
C ASP A 70 14.45 -35.57 -5.35
N LYS A 71 13.92 -36.07 -4.24
CA LYS A 71 12.56 -35.71 -3.77
C LYS A 71 12.45 -34.23 -3.41
N LEU A 72 13.49 -33.66 -2.81
CA LEU A 72 13.53 -32.26 -2.44
C LEU A 72 13.58 -31.38 -3.69
N GLU A 73 14.45 -31.70 -4.65
CA GLU A 73 14.56 -31.01 -5.95
C GLU A 73 13.22 -31.01 -6.68
N ASN A 74 12.60 -32.17 -6.84
CA ASN A 74 11.26 -32.29 -7.43
C ASN A 74 10.18 -31.47 -6.69
N SER A 75 10.31 -31.31 -5.37
CA SER A 75 9.36 -30.52 -4.58
C SER A 75 9.60 -29.02 -4.78
N VAL A 76 10.86 -28.61 -4.90
CA VAL A 76 11.25 -27.23 -5.21
C VAL A 76 10.76 -26.84 -6.62
N ASP A 77 10.98 -27.69 -7.62
CA ASP A 77 10.53 -27.43 -9.00
C ASP A 77 9.01 -27.24 -9.09
N LYS A 78 8.26 -28.10 -8.38
CA LYS A 78 6.79 -27.99 -8.31
C LYS A 78 6.35 -26.70 -7.62
N LEU A 79 7.06 -26.28 -6.57
CA LEU A 79 6.78 -25.03 -5.89
C LEU A 79 7.07 -23.83 -6.79
N GLU A 80 8.21 -23.81 -7.46
CA GLU A 80 8.59 -22.75 -8.40
C GLU A 80 7.56 -22.59 -9.50
N TYR A 81 7.18 -23.70 -10.16
CA TYR A 81 6.13 -23.69 -11.18
C TYR A 81 4.78 -23.20 -10.63
N SER A 82 4.36 -23.70 -9.46
CA SER A 82 3.08 -23.31 -8.86
C SER A 82 3.03 -21.84 -8.46
N VAL A 83 4.14 -21.31 -7.94
CA VAL A 83 4.27 -19.91 -7.56
C VAL A 83 4.29 -19.02 -8.79
N GLY A 84 5.09 -19.37 -9.82
CA GLY A 84 5.12 -18.65 -11.09
C GLY A 84 3.74 -18.53 -11.72
N ALA A 85 3.03 -19.66 -11.87
CA ALA A 85 1.68 -19.67 -12.45
C ALA A 85 0.67 -18.83 -11.64
N LYS A 86 0.82 -18.77 -10.31
CA LYS A 86 -0.02 -17.91 -9.45
C LYS A 86 0.31 -16.43 -9.63
N LEU A 87 1.58 -16.09 -9.76
CA LEU A 87 2.03 -14.72 -10.03
C LEU A 87 1.53 -14.23 -11.38
N ASP A 88 1.69 -15.02 -12.45
CA ASP A 88 1.21 -14.65 -13.79
C ASP A 88 -0.30 -14.39 -13.80
N LYS A 89 -1.07 -15.26 -13.13
CA LYS A 89 -2.53 -15.10 -13.00
C LYS A 89 -2.89 -13.85 -12.19
N LEU A 90 -2.13 -13.54 -11.14
CA LEU A 90 -2.34 -12.36 -10.33
C LEU A 90 -2.04 -11.09 -11.14
N GLU A 91 -0.91 -11.06 -11.84
CA GLU A 91 -0.49 -9.95 -12.71
C GLU A 91 -1.56 -9.67 -13.77
N TYR A 92 -1.99 -10.70 -14.50
CA TYR A 92 -3.06 -10.57 -15.49
C TYR A 92 -4.37 -10.06 -14.87
N SER A 93 -4.79 -10.62 -13.73
CA SER A 93 -6.03 -10.20 -13.09
C SER A 93 -5.98 -8.78 -12.55
N VAL A 94 -4.82 -8.31 -12.09
CA VAL A 94 -4.63 -6.95 -11.59
C VAL A 94 -4.58 -5.97 -12.75
N GLY A 95 -3.82 -6.27 -13.81
CA GLY A 95 -3.77 -5.47 -15.04
C GLY A 95 -5.17 -5.25 -15.62
N ALA A 96 -5.94 -6.33 -15.83
CA ALA A 96 -7.29 -6.23 -16.35
C ALA A 96 -8.28 -5.46 -15.45
N LYS A 97 -8.01 -5.35 -14.13
CA LYS A 97 -8.81 -4.51 -13.22
C LYS A 97 -8.40 -3.05 -13.31
N LEU A 98 -7.11 -2.76 -13.49
CA LEU A 98 -6.61 -1.41 -13.69
C LEU A 98 -7.12 -0.83 -15.01
N ASP A 99 -7.05 -1.58 -16.11
CA ASP A 99 -7.55 -1.13 -17.42
C ASP A 99 -9.05 -0.76 -17.33
N LYS A 100 -9.86 -1.59 -16.67
CA LYS A 100 -11.29 -1.30 -16.45
C LYS A 100 -11.53 -0.09 -15.57
N LEU A 101 -10.65 0.15 -14.59
CA LEU A 101 -10.75 1.30 -13.72
C LEU A 101 -10.42 2.58 -14.49
N GLU A 102 -9.36 2.56 -15.31
CA GLU A 102 -8.97 3.65 -16.21
C GLU A 102 -10.12 4.00 -17.16
N ASP A 103 -10.68 3.01 -17.87
CA ASP A 103 -11.87 3.19 -18.73
C ASP A 103 -13.06 3.83 -17.99
N SER A 104 -13.24 3.49 -16.71
CA SER A 104 -14.35 4.00 -15.90
C SER A 104 -14.10 5.44 -15.45
N VAL A 105 -12.85 5.78 -15.14
CA VAL A 105 -12.42 7.14 -14.81
C VAL A 105 -12.60 8.04 -16.03
N ASP A 106 -12.14 7.63 -17.20
CA ASP A 106 -12.28 8.40 -18.45
C ASP A 106 -13.75 8.72 -18.77
N LYS A 107 -14.63 7.72 -18.63
CA LYS A 107 -16.08 7.91 -18.82
C LYS A 107 -16.69 8.89 -17.81
N LEU A 108 -16.22 8.85 -16.57
CA LEU A 108 -16.67 9.77 -15.53
C LEU A 108 -16.19 11.19 -15.81
N GLU A 109 -14.92 11.38 -16.17
CA GLU A 109 -14.35 12.67 -16.54
C GLU A 109 -15.13 13.29 -17.70
N TYR A 110 -15.37 12.52 -18.77
CA TYR A 110 -16.15 12.97 -19.91
C TYR A 110 -17.59 13.36 -19.52
N SER A 111 -18.28 12.51 -18.74
CA SER A 111 -19.66 12.75 -18.31
C SER A 111 -19.79 13.97 -17.40
N ILE A 112 -18.82 14.18 -16.51
CA ILE A 112 -18.77 15.34 -15.62
C ILE A 112 -18.49 16.61 -16.45
N GLY A 113 -17.52 16.58 -17.35
CA GLY A 113 -17.21 17.69 -18.25
C GLY A 113 -18.44 18.14 -19.04
N ALA A 114 -19.12 17.20 -19.71
CA ALA A 114 -20.33 17.49 -20.48
C ALA A 114 -21.48 18.07 -19.62
N LYS A 115 -21.60 17.63 -18.36
CA LYS A 115 -22.59 18.18 -17.43
C LYS A 115 -22.23 19.59 -16.98
N LEU A 116 -20.95 19.88 -16.75
CA LEU A 116 -20.47 21.21 -16.39
C LEU A 116 -20.69 22.19 -17.54
N ASP A 117 -20.33 21.84 -18.78
CA ASP A 117 -20.54 22.67 -19.96
C ASP A 117 -22.03 23.03 -20.13
N LYS A 118 -22.91 22.04 -19.96
CA LYS A 118 -24.37 22.25 -20.04
C LYS A 118 -24.88 23.14 -18.91
N LEU A 119 -24.33 22.99 -17.71
CA LEU A 119 -24.69 23.81 -16.56
C LEU A 119 -24.25 25.26 -16.77
N GLU A 120 -23.00 25.48 -17.20
CA GLU A 120 -22.45 26.79 -17.53
C GLU A 120 -23.30 27.51 -18.57
N TYR A 121 -23.62 26.84 -19.68
CA TYR A 121 -24.50 27.40 -20.71
C TYR A 121 -25.90 27.76 -20.18
N SER A 122 -26.50 26.87 -19.38
CA SER A 122 -27.84 27.09 -18.81
C SER A 122 -27.88 28.25 -17.82
N ILE A 123 -26.82 28.40 -17.01
CA ILE A 123 -26.68 29.52 -16.07
C ILE A 123 -26.48 30.82 -16.84
N GLY A 124 -25.55 30.86 -17.81
CA GLY A 124 -25.33 32.04 -18.66
C GLY A 124 -26.62 32.50 -19.31
N ALA A 125 -27.33 31.60 -20.01
CA ALA A 125 -28.61 31.93 -20.65
C ALA A 125 -29.72 32.39 -19.68
N LYS A 126 -29.66 31.99 -18.39
CA LYS A 126 -30.59 32.46 -17.35
C LYS A 126 -30.21 33.82 -16.77
N LEU A 127 -28.96 34.24 -16.88
CA LEU A 127 -28.48 35.55 -16.44
C LEU A 127 -28.61 36.60 -17.56
N ASP A 128 -28.25 36.23 -18.79
CA ASP A 128 -28.29 37.14 -19.94
C ASP A 128 -29.73 37.63 -20.24
N LYS A 129 -30.71 36.73 -20.21
CA LYS A 129 -32.13 37.06 -20.51
C LYS A 129 -32.73 38.15 -19.62
N PRO A 130 -32.66 38.06 -18.28
CA PRO A 130 -33.15 39.12 -17.41
C PRO A 130 -32.29 40.38 -17.52
N GLU A 131 -30.97 40.26 -17.74
CA GLU A 131 -30.10 41.42 -17.95
C GLU A 131 -30.55 42.22 -19.18
N ASP A 132 -30.69 41.57 -20.34
CA ASP A 132 -31.19 42.19 -21.57
C ASP A 132 -32.58 42.83 -21.38
N SER A 133 -33.48 42.12 -20.68
CA SER A 133 -34.84 42.59 -20.39
C SER A 133 -34.85 43.83 -19.49
N VAL A 134 -33.99 43.86 -18.47
CA VAL A 134 -33.83 45.01 -17.57
C VAL A 134 -33.21 46.19 -18.31
N CYS A 135 -32.14 45.97 -19.08
CA CYS A 135 -31.52 46.98 -19.93
C CYS A 135 -32.53 47.61 -20.90
N ALA A 136 -33.35 46.79 -21.57
CA ALA A 136 -34.38 47.28 -22.47
C ALA A 136 -35.47 48.10 -21.75
N LYS A 137 -35.86 47.71 -20.53
CA LYS A 137 -36.82 48.47 -19.70
C LYS A 137 -36.22 49.80 -19.23
N LEU A 138 -34.96 49.82 -18.81
CA LEU A 138 -34.26 51.04 -18.42
C LEU A 138 -34.16 52.03 -19.58
N TYR A 139 -33.76 51.56 -20.76
CA TYR A 139 -33.70 52.41 -21.96
C TYR A 139 -35.07 53.01 -22.32
N LYS A 140 -36.16 52.23 -22.19
CA LYS A 140 -37.52 52.74 -22.38
C LYS A 140 -37.92 53.78 -21.33
N LEU A 141 -37.51 53.58 -20.08
CA LEU A 141 -37.79 54.52 -18.98
C LEU A 141 -37.03 55.84 -19.20
N GLU A 142 -35.75 55.77 -19.57
CA GLU A 142 -34.89 56.91 -19.87
C GLU A 142 -35.50 57.77 -21.00
N ASN A 143 -35.91 57.15 -22.10
CA ASN A 143 -36.57 57.86 -23.20
C ASN A 143 -37.88 58.55 -22.78
N LYS A 144 -38.70 57.89 -21.95
CA LYS A 144 -39.94 58.49 -21.42
C LYS A 144 -39.65 59.67 -20.51
N LEU A 145 -38.63 59.55 -19.65
CA LEU A 145 -38.20 60.61 -18.75
C LEU A 145 -37.68 61.82 -19.53
N ASP A 146 -36.92 61.60 -20.59
CA ASP A 146 -36.44 62.66 -21.47
C ASP A 146 -37.57 63.37 -22.21
N SER A 147 -38.57 62.63 -22.72
CA SER A 147 -39.79 63.22 -23.30
C SER A 147 -40.53 64.07 -22.28
N PHE A 148 -40.78 63.53 -21.08
CA PHE A 148 -41.47 64.24 -20.01
C PHE A 148 -40.72 65.53 -19.61
N LYS A 149 -39.39 65.47 -19.51
CA LYS A 149 -38.56 66.63 -19.21
C LYS A 149 -38.67 67.72 -20.29
N ARG A 150 -38.74 67.33 -21.58
CA ARG A 150 -38.97 68.26 -22.70
C ARG A 150 -40.37 68.88 -22.66
N GLU A 151 -41.39 68.07 -22.39
CA GLU A 151 -42.78 68.53 -22.26
C GLU A 151 -42.92 69.52 -21.10
N VAL A 152 -42.43 69.17 -19.90
CA VAL A 152 -42.43 70.05 -18.73
C VAL A 152 -41.69 71.36 -19.02
N ARG A 153 -40.50 71.30 -19.64
CA ARG A 153 -39.77 72.51 -20.03
C ARG A 153 -40.61 73.39 -20.96
N THR A 154 -41.27 72.79 -21.95
CA THR A 154 -42.16 73.49 -22.87
C THR A 154 -43.34 74.14 -22.14
N TYR A 155 -44.02 73.40 -21.25
CA TYR A 155 -45.13 73.94 -20.45
C TYR A 155 -44.70 75.10 -19.56
N VAL A 156 -43.53 75.00 -18.91
CA VAL A 156 -42.98 76.09 -18.08
C VAL A 156 -42.70 77.33 -18.92
N ILE A 157 -42.15 77.19 -20.13
CA ILE A 157 -41.93 78.32 -21.04
C ILE A 157 -43.26 78.96 -21.45
N ILE A 158 -44.27 78.16 -21.82
CA ILE A 158 -45.60 78.65 -22.18
C ILE A 158 -46.25 79.40 -21.01
N LEU A 159 -46.15 78.88 -19.80
CA LEU A 159 -46.66 79.56 -18.61
C LEU A 159 -45.94 80.88 -18.36
N ALA A 160 -44.61 80.91 -18.47
CA ALA A 160 -43.82 82.13 -18.31
C ALA A 160 -44.17 83.19 -19.36
N THR A 161 -44.36 82.81 -20.63
CA THR A 161 -44.78 83.75 -21.68
C THR A 161 -46.19 84.26 -21.46
N LEU A 162 -47.13 83.41 -21.05
CA LEU A 162 -48.49 83.83 -20.69
C LEU A 162 -48.48 84.82 -19.52
N MET A 163 -47.73 84.54 -18.45
CA MET A 163 -47.57 85.44 -17.31
C MET A 163 -46.95 86.79 -17.69
N PHE A 164 -46.09 86.83 -18.70
CA PHE A 164 -45.51 88.08 -19.20
C PHE A 164 -46.52 88.91 -20.01
N ILE A 165 -47.40 88.26 -20.79
CA ILE A 165 -48.44 88.93 -21.59
C ILE A 165 -49.59 89.43 -20.72
N LEU A 166 -50.04 88.62 -19.74
CA LEU A 166 -51.05 89.03 -18.79
C LEU A 166 -50.41 89.92 -17.72
N GLN A 167 -50.64 91.25 -17.78
CA GLN A 167 -50.15 92.20 -16.78
C GLN A 167 -50.40 91.71 -15.33
N PRO A 168 -49.57 92.11 -14.33
CA PRO A 168 -49.58 91.54 -12.97
C PRO A 168 -50.98 91.46 -12.33
N THR A 169 -51.83 92.44 -12.58
CA THR A 169 -53.20 92.55 -12.07
C THR A 169 -54.13 91.46 -12.57
N ILE A 170 -53.99 90.99 -13.81
CA ILE A 170 -54.85 89.94 -14.38
C ILE A 170 -54.43 88.56 -13.85
N PHE A 171 -53.13 88.36 -13.62
CA PHE A 171 -52.61 87.12 -13.01
C PHE A 171 -53.10 86.93 -11.57
N ASP A 172 -53.08 87.98 -10.74
CA ASP A 172 -53.57 87.94 -9.36
C ASP A 172 -55.06 87.57 -9.29
N LEU A 173 -55.87 88.04 -10.25
CA LEU A 173 -57.29 87.68 -10.35
C LEU A 173 -57.47 86.18 -10.60
N ILE A 174 -56.73 85.61 -11.55
CA ILE A 174 -56.83 84.19 -11.90
C ILE A 174 -56.36 83.31 -10.74
N LEU A 175 -55.25 83.68 -10.06
CA LEU A 175 -54.75 82.94 -8.90
C LEU A 175 -55.74 82.98 -7.72
N SER A 176 -56.42 84.12 -7.53
CA SER A 176 -57.49 84.27 -6.54
C SER A 176 -58.65 83.30 -6.80
N ILE A 177 -59.09 83.19 -8.07
CA ILE A 177 -60.15 82.26 -8.47
C ILE A 177 -59.71 80.80 -8.26
N PHE A 178 -58.49 80.45 -8.65
CA PHE A 178 -57.98 79.07 -8.48
C PHE A 178 -57.83 78.68 -7.01
N LYS A 179 -57.33 79.59 -6.16
CA LYS A 179 -57.29 79.39 -4.69
C LYS A 179 -58.68 79.27 -4.07
N SER A 180 -59.68 79.98 -4.60
CA SER A 180 -61.07 79.84 -4.16
C SER A 180 -61.61 78.44 -4.49
N PHE A 181 -61.24 77.89 -5.64
CA PHE A 181 -61.70 76.57 -6.09
C PHE A 181 -61.01 75.41 -5.35
N LEU A 182 -59.73 75.54 -5.01
CA LEU A 182 -58.98 74.54 -4.24
C LEU A 182 -59.33 74.50 -2.74
N ARG A 183 -60.12 75.47 -2.26
CA ARG A 183 -60.53 75.56 -0.85
C ARG A 183 -61.95 75.04 -0.61
N GLN A 184 -62.64 74.55 -1.65
CA GLN A 184 -63.82 73.68 -1.56
C GLN A 184 -63.39 72.23 -1.67
#